data_AF-A0A376NXR8-F1
#
_entry.id   AF-A0A376NXR8-F1
#
_cell.length_a   1.000
_cell.length_b   1.000
_cell.length_c   1.000
_cell.angle_alpha   90.00
_cell.angle_beta   90.00
_cell.angle_gamma   90.00
#
_symmetry.space_group_name_H-M   'P 1'
#
loop_
_entity.id
_entity.type
_entity.pdbx_description
1 polymer ?
#
loop_
_entity_poly.entity_id
_entity_poly.type
_entity_poly.pdbx_seq_one_letter_code
_entity_poly.pdbx_strand_id
1 'polypeptide(L)'
;MAMVEMQTTAALAESRRKMQARRRLKNRIALTLSMATMAFGLFWLIWILMSTITRGIDGMSLALFTEMTPPPNTEGGGLANALAGSGLLFCGPRYSVRRWALWRGFIWRNMVVNPGWQK
;
A
#
# COMPACT_ATOMS: atom_id res chain seq x y z
N MET A 1 68.83 -4.46 -21.05
CA MET A 1 67.71 -3.53 -20.76
C MET A 1 66.37 -4.05 -21.28
N ALA A 2 66.27 -4.52 -22.53
CA ALA A 2 65.02 -5.09 -23.09
C ALA A 2 64.41 -6.27 -22.30
N MET A 3 65.22 -7.19 -21.74
CA MET A 3 64.69 -8.33 -20.98
C MET A 3 64.06 -7.93 -19.63
N VAL A 4 64.58 -6.90 -18.97
CA VAL A 4 64.05 -6.40 -17.70
C VAL A 4 62.68 -5.74 -17.91
N GLU A 5 62.52 -5.01 -19.01
CA GLU A 5 61.25 -4.38 -19.41
C GLU A 5 60.19 -5.42 -19.82
N MET A 6 60.60 -6.52 -20.43
CA MET A 6 59.71 -7.63 -20.77
C MET A 6 59.22 -8.38 -19.51
N GLN A 7 60.08 -8.55 -18.49
CA GLN A 7 59.69 -9.14 -17.21
C GLN A 7 58.72 -8.25 -16.43
N THR A 8 58.92 -6.93 -16.41
CA THR A 8 58.05 -6.00 -15.69
C THR A 8 56.68 -5.89 -16.35
N THR A 9 56.60 -5.82 -17.68
CA THR A 9 55.34 -5.79 -18.42
C THR A 9 54.53 -7.08 -18.26
N ALA A 10 55.19 -8.25 -18.28
CA ALA A 10 54.56 -9.54 -18.01
C ALA A 10 54.02 -9.63 -16.57
N ALA A 11 54.80 -9.21 -15.57
CA ALA A 11 54.39 -9.20 -14.17
C ALA A 11 53.22 -8.22 -13.91
N LEU A 12 53.22 -7.04 -14.54
CA LEU A 12 52.12 -6.07 -14.48
C LEU A 12 50.85 -6.61 -15.16
N ALA A 13 50.98 -7.30 -16.29
CA ALA A 13 49.86 -7.94 -16.97
C ALA A 13 49.23 -9.06 -16.12
N GLU A 14 50.05 -9.87 -15.45
CA GLU A 14 49.59 -10.92 -14.53
C GLU A 14 48.86 -10.31 -13.31
N SER A 15 49.40 -9.24 -12.74
CA SER A 15 48.76 -8.47 -11.65
C SER A 15 47.40 -7.90 -12.08
N ARG A 16 47.32 -7.30 -13.27
CA ARG A 16 46.06 -6.79 -13.85
C ARG A 16 45.02 -7.90 -14.05
N ARG A 17 45.43 -9.08 -14.54
CA ARG A 17 44.54 -10.25 -14.71
C ARG A 17 43.98 -10.73 -13.37
N LYS A 18 44.82 -10.85 -12.34
CA LYS A 18 44.39 -11.20 -10.96
C LYS A 18 43.39 -10.18 -10.41
N MET A 19 43.62 -8.89 -10.64
CA MET A 19 42.71 -7.82 -10.21
C MET A 19 41.37 -7.85 -10.96
N GLN A 20 41.39 -8.09 -12.28
CA GLN A 20 40.18 -8.16 -13.10
C GLN A 20 39.32 -9.39 -12.76
N ALA A 21 39.93 -10.54 -12.46
CA ALA A 21 39.21 -11.73 -12.01
C ALA A 21 38.44 -11.47 -10.71
N ARG A 22 39.06 -10.79 -9.73
CA ARG A 22 38.42 -10.40 -8.47
C ARG A 22 37.22 -9.46 -8.67
N ARG A 23 37.33 -8.49 -9.60
CA ARG A 23 36.22 -7.56 -9.92
C ARG A 23 35.04 -8.27 -10.60
N ARG A 24 35.31 -9.20 -11.51
CA ARG A 24 34.28 -10.00 -12.20
C ARG A 24 33.50 -10.90 -11.23
N LEU A 25 34.18 -11.50 -10.25
CA LEU A 25 33.52 -12.33 -9.24
C LEU A 25 32.57 -11.49 -8.36
N LYS A 26 33.02 -10.31 -7.90
CA LYS A 26 32.17 -9.38 -7.13
C LYS A 26 30.94 -8.94 -7.92
N ASN A 27 31.11 -8.61 -9.20
CA ASN A 27 29.99 -8.21 -10.05
C ASN A 27 28.98 -9.35 -10.22
N ARG A 28 29.46 -10.59 -10.45
CA ARG A 28 28.57 -11.77 -10.55
C ARG A 28 27.82 -12.01 -9.24
N ILE A 29 28.51 -11.97 -8.10
CA ILE A 29 27.87 -12.14 -6.77
C ILE A 29 26.81 -11.07 -6.55
N ALA A 30 27.14 -9.79 -6.83
CA ALA A 30 26.21 -8.69 -6.68
C ALA A 30 24.96 -8.86 -7.58
N LEU A 31 25.15 -9.27 -8.84
CA LEU A 31 24.04 -9.51 -9.77
C LEU A 31 23.15 -10.66 -9.30
N THR A 32 23.74 -11.80 -8.94
CA THR A 32 22.98 -12.97 -8.46
C THR A 32 22.25 -12.67 -7.17
N LEU A 33 22.87 -11.89 -6.27
CA LEU A 33 22.26 -11.51 -5.00
C LEU A 33 21.06 -10.58 -5.23
N SER A 34 21.18 -9.61 -6.15
CA SER A 34 20.06 -8.74 -6.52
C SER A 34 18.90 -9.52 -7.14
N MET A 35 19.19 -10.44 -8.06
CA MET A 35 18.16 -11.31 -8.66
C MET A 35 17.51 -12.23 -7.62
N ALA A 36 18.28 -12.77 -6.68
CA ALA A 36 17.76 -13.61 -5.60
C ALA A 36 16.83 -12.81 -4.67
N THR A 37 17.23 -11.61 -4.25
CA THR A 37 16.39 -10.73 -3.41
C THR A 37 15.07 -10.36 -4.10
N MET A 38 15.11 -10.04 -5.40
CA MET A 38 13.91 -9.75 -6.19
C MET A 38 12.97 -10.96 -6.23
N ALA A 39 13.49 -12.15 -6.54
CA ALA A 39 12.70 -13.37 -6.61
C ALA A 39 12.10 -13.76 -5.25
N PHE A 40 12.87 -13.60 -4.17
CA PHE A 40 12.41 -13.88 -2.81
C PHE A 40 11.23 -12.98 -2.40
N GLY A 41 11.31 -11.67 -2.67
CA GLY A 41 10.21 -10.75 -2.42
C GLY A 41 8.96 -11.06 -3.26
N LEU A 42 9.14 -11.39 -4.53
CA LEU A 42 8.04 -11.77 -5.42
C LEU A 42 7.33 -13.04 -4.97
N PHE A 43 8.07 -14.03 -4.48
CA PHE A 43 7.49 -15.27 -3.97
C PHE A 43 6.53 -15.00 -2.80
N TRP A 44 6.93 -14.18 -1.83
CA TRP A 44 6.06 -13.82 -0.69
C TRP A 44 4.85 -12.99 -1.13
N LEU A 45 5.02 -12.08 -2.08
CA LEU A 45 3.92 -11.25 -2.59
C LEU A 45 2.87 -12.09 -3.31
N ILE A 46 3.30 -13.01 -4.18
CA ILE A 46 2.40 -13.94 -4.87
C ILE A 46 1.73 -14.86 -3.85
N TRP A 47 2.47 -15.34 -2.85
CA TRP A 47 1.91 -16.19 -1.79
C TRP A 47 0.79 -15.50 -1.02
N ILE A 48 1.01 -14.27 -0.52
CA ILE A 48 -0.02 -13.56 0.22
C ILE A 48 -1.21 -13.26 -0.68
N LEU A 49 -0.97 -12.83 -1.92
CA LEU A 49 -2.02 -12.56 -2.90
C LEU A 49 -2.87 -13.81 -3.19
N MET A 50 -2.24 -14.97 -3.37
CA MET A 50 -2.96 -16.23 -3.54
C MET A 50 -3.77 -16.57 -2.29
N SER A 51 -3.19 -16.43 -1.10
CA SER A 51 -3.88 -16.75 0.15
C SER A 51 -5.04 -15.81 0.46
N THR A 52 -4.96 -14.53 0.06
CA THR A 52 -6.04 -13.56 0.22
C THR A 52 -7.08 -13.68 -0.88
N ILE A 53 -6.70 -14.10 -2.09
CA ILE A 53 -7.67 -14.40 -3.16
C ILE A 53 -8.47 -15.64 -2.79
N THR A 54 -7.85 -16.73 -2.34
CA THR A 54 -8.60 -17.95 -1.96
C THR A 54 -9.54 -17.67 -0.79
N ARG A 55 -9.03 -17.12 0.32
CA ARG A 55 -9.85 -16.78 1.50
C ARG A 55 -10.83 -15.64 1.23
N GLY A 56 -10.46 -14.69 0.38
CA GLY A 56 -11.29 -13.55 0.01
C GLY A 56 -12.43 -13.94 -0.91
N ILE A 57 -12.19 -14.84 -1.87
CA ILE A 57 -13.25 -15.41 -2.71
C ILE A 57 -14.17 -16.31 -1.88
N ASP A 58 -13.61 -17.13 -0.97
CA ASP A 58 -14.42 -17.91 -0.02
C ASP A 58 -15.29 -17.01 0.87
N GLY A 59 -14.84 -15.79 1.18
CA GLY A 59 -15.61 -14.76 1.88
C GLY A 59 -16.55 -13.92 1.00
N MET A 60 -16.39 -13.93 -0.32
CA MET A 60 -17.22 -13.20 -1.29
C MET A 60 -18.38 -14.07 -1.80
N SER A 61 -19.26 -14.49 -0.88
CA SER A 61 -20.57 -15.03 -1.26
C SER A 61 -21.52 -13.88 -1.62
N LEU A 62 -22.35 -14.04 -2.66
CA LEU A 62 -23.46 -13.12 -2.98
C LEU A 62 -24.37 -12.87 -1.77
N ALA A 63 -24.40 -13.79 -0.79
CA ALA A 63 -25.10 -13.62 0.48
C ALA A 63 -24.61 -12.39 1.28
N LEU A 64 -23.32 -12.02 1.17
CA LEU A 64 -22.75 -10.85 1.82
C LEU A 64 -23.26 -9.51 1.24
N PHE A 65 -23.83 -9.51 0.04
CA PHE A 65 -24.38 -8.31 -0.60
C PHE A 65 -25.90 -8.24 -0.56
N THR A 66 -26.60 -9.37 -0.46
CA THR A 66 -28.07 -9.43 -0.48
C THR A 66 -28.72 -9.69 0.88
N GLU A 67 -28.01 -10.24 1.87
CA GLU A 67 -28.59 -10.47 3.20
C GLU A 67 -28.44 -9.26 4.14
N MET A 68 -29.46 -9.03 4.96
CA MET A 68 -29.44 -8.04 6.04
C MET A 68 -28.66 -8.62 7.21
N THR A 69 -27.79 -7.83 7.84
CA THR A 69 -27.04 -8.19 9.05
C THR A 69 -27.93 -8.87 10.10
N PRO A 70 -27.73 -10.18 10.41
CA PRO A 70 -28.34 -10.79 11.56
C PRO A 70 -27.64 -10.33 12.86
N PRO A 71 -28.33 -10.39 14.01
CA PRO A 71 -27.76 -10.13 15.33
C PRO A 71 -26.57 -11.05 15.65
N PRO A 72 -25.68 -10.65 16.58
CA PRO A 72 -24.34 -11.20 16.69
C PRO A 72 -24.36 -12.70 17.05
N ASN A 73 -23.35 -13.43 16.53
CA ASN A 73 -23.01 -14.84 16.77
C ASN A 73 -23.49 -15.87 15.71
N THR A 74 -23.65 -15.50 14.43
CA THR A 74 -23.87 -16.45 13.32
C THR A 74 -23.06 -16.09 12.07
N GLU A 75 -22.54 -17.12 11.37
CA GLU A 75 -21.79 -16.97 10.13
C GLU A 75 -22.73 -16.62 8.96
N GLY A 76 -22.48 -15.48 8.33
CA GLY A 76 -23.28 -14.97 7.20
C GLY A 76 -24.08 -13.73 7.58
N GLY A 77 -23.54 -12.55 7.26
CA GLY A 77 -24.27 -11.28 7.42
C GLY A 77 -23.79 -10.27 6.40
N GLY A 78 -24.71 -9.72 5.62
CA GLY A 78 -24.39 -8.86 4.49
C GLY A 78 -24.30 -7.36 4.80
N LEU A 79 -23.59 -6.64 3.94
CA LEU A 79 -23.26 -5.21 4.01
C LEU A 79 -24.35 -4.31 3.39
N ALA A 80 -25.51 -4.87 3.04
CA ALA A 80 -26.57 -4.19 2.29
C ALA A 80 -27.03 -2.88 2.97
N ASN A 81 -27.16 -2.87 4.30
CA ASN A 81 -27.59 -1.69 5.05
C ASN A 81 -26.49 -0.61 5.15
N ALA A 82 -25.21 -1.01 5.16
CA ALA A 82 -24.08 -0.07 5.11
C ALA A 82 -23.97 0.60 3.73
N LEU A 83 -24.17 -0.17 2.65
CA LEU A 83 -24.22 0.35 1.28
C LEU A 83 -25.43 1.27 1.05
N ALA A 84 -26.60 0.91 1.58
CA ALA A 84 -27.79 1.75 1.54
C ALA A 84 -27.57 3.06 2.32
N GLY A 85 -26.94 3.00 3.50
CA GLY A 85 -26.58 4.18 4.30
C GLY A 85 -25.59 5.11 3.59
N SER A 86 -24.54 4.58 2.98
CA SER A 86 -23.59 5.37 2.18
C SER A 86 -24.23 5.95 0.91
N GLY A 87 -25.11 5.19 0.24
CA GLY A 87 -25.91 5.66 -0.89
C GLY A 87 -26.85 6.80 -0.49
N LEU A 88 -27.50 6.70 0.67
CA LEU A 88 -28.37 7.75 1.22
C LEU A 88 -27.56 8.98 1.67
N LEU A 89 -26.33 8.82 2.14
CA LEU A 89 -25.45 9.95 2.47
C LEU A 89 -24.95 10.68 1.21
N PHE A 90 -24.73 9.95 0.12
CA PHE A 90 -24.30 10.54 -1.16
C PHE A 90 -25.48 11.15 -1.96
N CYS A 91 -26.63 10.47 -1.96
CA CYS A 91 -27.83 10.82 -2.73
C CYS A 91 -28.88 11.59 -1.92
N GLY A 92 -28.77 11.59 -0.58
CA GLY A 92 -29.64 12.36 0.30
C GLY A 92 -29.49 13.86 0.06
N PRO A 93 -30.45 14.68 0.53
CA PRO A 93 -30.45 16.11 0.27
C PRO A 93 -29.14 16.68 0.80
N ARG A 94 -28.22 16.95 -0.13
CA ARG A 94 -26.91 17.51 0.14
C ARG A 94 -27.19 18.82 0.86
N TYR A 95 -27.13 18.84 2.19
CA TYR A 95 -27.35 20.05 2.99
C TYR A 95 -26.22 20.96 2.56
N SER A 96 -26.54 21.83 1.62
CA SER A 96 -25.60 22.69 0.96
C SER A 96 -24.77 23.37 2.03
N VAL A 97 -23.45 23.33 1.89
CA VAL A 97 -22.49 24.03 2.76
C VAL A 97 -22.92 25.50 2.99
N ARG A 98 -23.71 26.07 2.08
CA ARG A 98 -24.38 27.37 2.22
C ARG A 98 -25.37 27.44 3.39
N ARG A 99 -26.19 26.41 3.63
CA ARG A 99 -27.15 26.36 4.75
C ARG A 99 -26.42 26.21 6.09
N TRP A 100 -25.28 25.49 6.11
CA TRP A 100 -24.39 25.40 7.29
C TRP A 100 -23.68 26.73 7.59
N ALA A 101 -23.25 27.46 6.56
CA ALA A 101 -22.68 28.80 6.70
C ALA A 101 -23.74 29.82 7.17
N LEU A 102 -24.95 29.77 6.62
CA LEU A 102 -26.07 30.61 7.05
C LEU A 102 -26.52 30.29 8.48
N TRP A 103 -26.54 29.01 8.86
CA TRP A 103 -26.91 28.60 10.21
C TRP A 103 -25.83 28.97 11.23
N ARG A 104 -24.54 28.80 10.91
CA ARG A 104 -23.44 29.34 11.73
C ARG A 104 -23.52 30.85 11.87
N GLY A 105 -23.78 31.58 10.78
CA GLY A 105 -23.95 33.03 10.81
C GLY A 105 -25.15 33.46 11.65
N PHE A 106 -26.26 32.73 11.56
CA PHE A 106 -27.46 32.96 12.37
C PHE A 106 -27.23 32.70 13.85
N ILE A 107 -26.56 31.59 14.21
CA ILE A 107 -26.21 31.27 15.60
C ILE A 107 -25.24 32.31 16.15
N TRP A 108 -24.19 32.67 15.41
CA TRP A 108 -23.24 33.67 15.88
C TRP A 108 -23.93 35.02 16.10
N ARG A 109 -24.82 35.41 15.19
CA ARG A 109 -25.64 36.62 15.35
C ARG A 109 -26.59 36.54 16.55
N ASN A 110 -27.17 35.38 16.85
CA ASN A 110 -28.03 35.21 18.04
C ASN A 110 -27.22 35.18 19.35
N MET A 111 -26.03 34.55 19.35
CA MET A 111 -25.12 34.51 20.51
C MET A 111 -24.60 35.90 20.88
N VAL A 112 -24.28 36.74 19.91
CA VAL A 112 -23.83 38.13 20.17
C VAL A 112 -24.98 39.00 20.68
N VAL A 113 -26.20 38.77 20.21
CA VAL A 113 -27.36 39.62 20.54
C VAL A 113 -28.04 39.19 21.85
N ASN A 114 -27.92 37.92 22.26
CA ASN A 114 -28.70 37.38 23.38
C ASN A 114 -27.81 36.66 24.42
N PRO A 115 -27.19 37.40 25.36
CA PRO A 115 -26.25 36.84 26.36
C PRO A 115 -26.92 35.98 27.44
N GLY A 116 -28.25 35.81 27.42
CA GLY A 116 -28.99 35.01 28.40
C GLY A 116 -28.81 33.49 28.30
N TRP A 117 -28.18 32.99 27.23
CA TRP A 117 -27.95 31.55 26.99
C TRP A 117 -26.62 31.01 27.53
N GLN A 118 -25.91 31.79 28.36
CA GLN A 118 -24.61 31.41 28.97
C GLN A 118 -24.73 31.18 30.50
N LYS A 119 -25.95 31.07 31.03
CA LYS A 119 -26.20 30.72 32.44
C LYS A 119 -26.83 29.34 32.55
#